data_AF-A0A2E7FF21-F1
#
_entry.id   AF-A0A2E7FF21-F1
#
_cell.length_a   1.000
_cell.length_b   1.000
_cell.length_c   1.000
_cell.angle_alpha   90.00
_cell.angle_beta   90.00
_cell.angle_gamma   90.00
#
_symmetry.space_group_name_H-M   'P 1'
#
loop_
_entity.id
_entity.type
_entity.pdbx_description
1 polymer ?
#
loop_
_entity_poly.entity_id
_entity_poly.type
_entity_poly.pdbx_seq_one_letter_code
_entity_poly.pdbx_strand_id
1 'polypeptide(L)'
;LKSKNEINSEIIAIINIDEQGLFSLESINDPNNTILEIDSLEKKINKIISNLPKALPAIKTNVGSFVKVKFSLPINISTISSK
;
A
#
# COMPACT_ATOMS: atom_id res chain seq x y z
N LEU A 1 -8.21 -14.24 -5.04
CA LEU A 1 -6.86 -14.57 -4.53
C LEU A 1 -7.02 -15.90 -3.83
N LYS A 2 -6.11 -16.86 -4.04
CA LYS A 2 -6.19 -18.14 -3.34
C LYS A 2 -5.32 -18.04 -2.10
N SER A 3 -5.86 -18.50 -0.97
CA SER A 3 -5.14 -18.70 0.28
C SER A 3 -5.37 -20.16 0.70
N LYS A 4 -4.39 -20.76 1.36
CA LYS A 4 -4.53 -22.11 1.93
C LYS A 4 -5.50 -22.13 3.12
N ASN A 5 -5.62 -21.00 3.83
CA ASN A 5 -6.42 -20.85 5.04
C ASN A 5 -7.30 -19.59 4.98
N GLU A 6 -8.30 -19.52 5.86
CA GLU A 6 -8.97 -18.26 6.18
C GLU A 6 -7.97 -17.32 6.84
N ILE A 7 -7.87 -16.11 6.29
CA ILE A 7 -6.98 -15.06 6.77
C ILE A 7 -7.86 -13.89 7.17
N ASN A 8 -7.61 -13.38 8.37
CA ASN A 8 -8.10 -12.09 8.83
C ASN A 8 -6.93 -11.39 9.51
N SER A 9 -6.30 -10.47 8.78
CA SER A 9 -5.08 -9.81 9.22
C SER A 9 -5.04 -8.36 8.79
N GLU A 10 -4.16 -7.60 9.44
CA GLU A 10 -3.84 -6.23 9.08
C GLU A 10 -2.37 -6.16 8.64
N ILE A 11 -2.13 -5.41 7.57
CA ILE A 11 -0.79 -5.00 7.14
C ILE A 11 -0.72 -3.47 7.12
N ILE A 12 0.47 -2.92 7.22
CA ILE A 12 0.70 -1.47 7.09
C ILE A 12 1.54 -1.23 5.84
N ALA A 13 0.94 -0.63 4.81
CA ALA A 13 1.65 -0.19 3.62
C ALA A 13 2.28 1.19 3.86
N ILE A 14 3.58 1.31 3.62
CA ILE A 14 4.27 2.60 3.62
C ILE A 14 4.27 3.12 2.18
N ILE A 15 3.58 4.24 1.97
CA ILE A 15 3.32 4.81 0.64
C ILE A 15 4.02 6.16 0.53
N ASN A 16 4.68 6.37 -0.61
CA ASN A 16 5.26 7.64 -1.00
C ASN A 16 4.42 8.32 -2.09
N ILE A 17 4.26 9.63 -1.97
CA ILE A 17 3.77 10.52 -3.01
C ILE A 17 4.91 11.47 -3.36
N ASP A 18 5.29 11.53 -4.63
CA ASP A 18 6.33 12.45 -5.08
C ASP A 18 5.82 13.87 -5.33
N GLU A 19 6.72 14.77 -5.72
CA GLU A 19 6.42 16.17 -6.02
C GLU A 19 5.48 16.35 -7.24
N GLN A 20 5.25 15.29 -8.03
CA GLN A 20 4.33 15.26 -9.17
C GLN A 20 2.99 14.61 -8.84
N GLY A 21 2.80 14.16 -7.59
CA GLY A 21 1.58 13.51 -7.13
C GLY A 21 1.49 12.03 -7.50
N LEU A 22 2.59 11.39 -7.92
CA LEU A 22 2.62 9.97 -8.25
C LEU A 22 2.80 9.13 -6.99
N PHE A 23 1.96 8.09 -6.86
CA PHE A 23 2.00 7.14 -5.76
C PHE A 23 3.00 6.01 -6.05
N SER A 24 3.72 5.59 -5.01
CA SER A 24 4.59 4.41 -5.03
C SER A 24 4.57 3.70 -3.67
N LEU A 25 4.64 2.37 -3.70
CA LEU A 25 4.82 1.58 -2.49
C LEU A 25 6.30 1.58 -2.10
N GLU A 26 6.60 1.92 -0.86
CA GLU A 26 7.96 1.87 -0.32
C GLU A 26 8.25 0.54 0.35
N SER A 27 7.37 0.12 1.25
CA SER A 27 7.49 -1.13 1.99
C SER A 27 6.14 -1.56 2.55
N ILE A 28 6.05 -2.81 2.98
CA ILE A 28 4.91 -3.31 3.75
C ILE A 28 5.43 -3.86 5.07
N ASN A 29 4.83 -3.43 6.17
CA ASN A 29 4.97 -4.07 7.46
C ASN A 29 3.84 -5.08 7.64
N ASP A 30 4.20 -6.35 7.74
CA ASP A 30 3.29 -7.50 7.82
C ASP A 30 3.77 -8.45 8.92
N PRO A 31 3.43 -8.18 10.19
CA PRO A 31 3.93 -8.96 11.32
C PRO A 31 3.42 -10.41 11.32
N ASN A 32 2.34 -10.68 10.59
CA ASN A 32 1.71 -12.01 10.51
C ASN A 32 2.09 -12.79 9.26
N ASN A 33 3.02 -12.30 8.43
CA ASN A 33 3.45 -12.93 7.18
C ASN A 33 2.32 -13.23 6.18
N THR A 34 1.22 -12.48 6.26
CA THR A 34 0.05 -12.54 5.36
C THR A 34 0.42 -12.56 3.88
N ILE A 35 1.41 -11.75 3.49
CA ILE A 35 1.89 -11.63 2.11
C ILE A 35 2.42 -12.96 1.58
N LEU A 36 3.05 -13.77 2.43
CA LEU A 36 3.59 -15.07 2.07
C LEU A 36 2.50 -16.15 1.93
N GLU A 37 1.36 -15.96 2.60
CA GLU A 37 0.24 -16.91 2.56
C GLU A 37 -0.69 -16.70 1.36
N ILE A 38 -0.73 -15.48 0.82
CA ILE A 38 -1.60 -15.11 -0.30
C ILE A 38 -0.78 -14.90 -1.58
N ASP A 39 -0.89 -15.84 -2.50
CA ASP A 39 -0.18 -15.81 -3.77
C ASP A 39 -0.34 -14.47 -4.50
N SER A 40 0.79 -13.85 -4.84
CA SER A 40 0.86 -12.59 -5.60
C SER A 40 0.22 -11.37 -4.92
N LEU A 41 -0.06 -11.41 -3.61
CA LEU A 41 -0.67 -10.29 -2.90
C LEU A 41 0.18 -9.02 -2.99
N GLU A 42 1.47 -9.11 -2.67
CA GLU A 42 2.40 -7.97 -2.74
C GLU A 42 2.46 -7.35 -4.14
N LYS A 43 2.55 -8.18 -5.19
CA LYS A 43 2.54 -7.71 -6.58
C LYS A 43 1.24 -6.96 -6.91
N LYS A 44 0.11 -7.41 -6.38
CA LYS A 44 -1.18 -6.72 -6.56
C LYS A 44 -1.24 -5.41 -5.79
N ILE A 45 -0.79 -5.38 -4.54
CA ILE A 45 -0.74 -4.15 -3.73
C ILE A 45 0.11 -3.10 -4.45
N ASN A 46 1.31 -3.48 -4.89
CA ASN A 46 2.18 -2.64 -5.70
C ASN A 46 1.45 -2.08 -6.93
N LYS A 47 0.83 -2.95 -7.72
CA LYS A 47 0.09 -2.56 -8.93
C LYS A 47 -1.08 -1.61 -8.64
N ILE A 48 -1.82 -1.85 -7.56
CA ILE A 48 -2.94 -0.98 -7.15
C ILE A 48 -2.41 0.40 -6.80
N ILE A 49 -1.37 0.48 -5.97
CA ILE A 49 -0.77 1.74 -5.53
C ILE A 49 -0.20 2.53 -6.72
N SER A 50 0.55 1.88 -7.61
CA SER A 50 1.09 2.53 -8.82
C SER A 50 0.02 3.04 -9.79
N ASN A 51 -1.20 2.50 -9.71
CA ASN A 51 -2.32 2.87 -10.57
C ASN A 51 -3.29 3.87 -9.92
N LEU A 52 -3.01 4.33 -8.69
CA LEU A 52 -3.82 5.37 -8.08
C LEU A 52 -3.76 6.66 -8.93
N PRO A 53 -4.87 7.41 -9.02
CA PRO A 53 -4.86 8.69 -9.72
C PRO A 53 -3.85 9.63 -9.08
N LYS A 54 -3.25 10.51 -9.88
CA LYS A 54 -2.32 11.52 -9.36
C LYS A 54 -2.97 12.34 -8.25
N ALA A 55 -2.29 12.44 -7.12
CA ALA A 55 -2.67 13.34 -6.04
C ALA A 55 -2.36 14.79 -6.41
N LEU A 56 -3.00 15.73 -5.72
CA LEU A 56 -2.46 17.09 -5.65
C LEU A 56 -1.18 17.07 -4.79
N PRO A 57 -0.02 17.50 -5.33
CA PRO A 57 1.22 17.48 -4.57
C PRO A 57 1.14 18.39 -3.33
N ALA A 58 1.72 17.94 -2.23
CA ALA A 58 1.79 18.76 -1.02
C ALA A 58 2.79 19.90 -1.20
N ILE A 59 2.50 21.06 -0.59
CA ILE A 59 3.33 22.25 -0.65
C ILE A 59 3.87 22.57 0.75
N LYS A 60 5.18 22.76 0.86
CA LYS A 60 5.78 23.33 2.08
C LYS A 60 5.54 24.85 2.07
N THR A 61 4.57 25.30 2.84
CA THR A 61 4.02 26.67 2.80
C THR A 61 5.06 27.78 2.99
N ASN A 62 6.11 27.55 3.79
CA ASN A 62 7.17 28.54 4.02
C ASN A 62 8.09 28.78 2.79
N VAL A 63 8.14 27.85 1.83
CA VAL A 63 9.02 27.92 0.66
C VAL A 63 8.29 27.78 -0.68
N GLY A 64 6.96 27.59 -0.66
CA GLY A 64 6.13 27.47 -1.86
C GLY A 64 6.48 26.31 -2.79
N SER A 65 7.30 25.35 -2.31
CA SER A 65 7.82 24.25 -3.11
C SER A 65 7.02 22.96 -2.88
N PHE A 66 6.80 22.19 -3.93
CA PHE A 66 6.24 20.85 -3.83
C PHE A 66 7.20 19.93 -3.08
N VAL A 67 6.66 19.03 -2.26
CA VAL A 67 7.44 18.11 -1.43
C VAL A 67 6.94 16.68 -1.53
N LYS A 68 7.85 15.74 -1.32
CA LYS A 68 7.50 14.33 -1.13
C LYS A 68 6.78 14.13 0.19
N VAL A 69 5.78 13.26 0.18
CA VAL A 69 5.02 12.87 1.36
C VAL A 69 5.12 11.37 1.54
N LYS A 70 5.31 10.94 2.79
CA LYS A 70 5.25 9.54 3.21
C LYS A 70 4.12 9.36 4.20
N PHE A 71 3.31 8.33 4.02
CA PHE A 71 2.27 7.97 4.99
C PHE A 71 2.15 6.46 5.16
N SER A 72 1.65 6.08 6.34
CA SER A 72 1.35 4.69 6.69
C SER A 72 -0.14 4.44 6.47
N LEU A 73 -0.48 3.47 5.63
CA LEU A 73 -1.85 3.06 5.35
C LEU A 73 -2.11 1.66 5.93
N PRO A 74 -2.92 1.53 6.99
CA PRO A 74 -3.37 0.23 7.45
C PRO A 74 -4.34 -0.37 6.44
N ILE A 75 -4.17 -1.65 6.11
CA ILE A 75 -4.98 -2.40 5.16
C ILE A 75 -5.43 -3.70 5.83
N ASN A 76 -6.74 -3.84 5.98
CA ASN A 76 -7.35 -5.09 6.45
C ASN A 76 -7.50 -6.07 5.29
N ILE A 77 -7.04 -7.30 5.49
CA ILE A 77 -7.10 -8.38 4.53
C ILE A 77 -7.97 -9.49 5.13
N SER A 78 -9.07 -9.77 4.45
CA SER A 78 -9.95 -10.91 4.76
C SER A 78 -10.05 -11.83 3.55
N THR A 79 -9.79 -13.12 3.73
CA THR A 79 -10.06 -14.15 2.71
C THR A 79 -11.24 -15.01 3.13
N ILE A 80 -12.00 -15.50 2.15
CA ILE A 80 -13.00 -16.54 2.37
C ILE A 80 -12.41 -17.82 1.81
N SER A 81 -12.39 -18.89 2.62
CA SER A 81 -11.93 -20.20 2.16
C SER A 81 -12.80 -20.66 0.99
N SER A 82 -12.19 -20.87 -0.18
CA SER A 82 -12.85 -21.54 -1.30
C SER A 82 -12.66 -23.04 -1.10
N LYS A 83 -13.74 -23.71 -0.67
CA LYS A 83 -13.81 -25.16 -0.53
C LYS A 83 -13.64 -25.88 -1.86
#